data_AF-A0A2Z2MPU2-F1
#
_entry.id   AF-A0A2Z2MPU2-F1
#
_cell.length_a   1.000
_cell.length_b   1.000
_cell.length_c   1.000
_cell.angle_alpha   90.00
_cell.angle_beta   90.00
_cell.angle_gamma   90.00
#
_symmetry.space_group_name_H-M   'P 1'
#
loop_
_entity.id
_entity.type
_entity.pdbx_description
1 polymer ?
#
loop_
_entity_poly.entity_id
_entity_poly.type
_entity_poly.pdbx_seq_one_letter_code
_entity_poly.pdbx_strand_id
1 'polypeptide(L)'
;MEVELERMQVFFPASLEIQEELLKAGFKVPYDKETGRKTPVPVVVSSRGERRLRGNRLLKAGDFESDGKFALVPSERAILGVEPTERGFLILRPKPLEYHLEEMGFVSVPPRIWGTWASFSIPFSFYEQLNDFLDEFKSGETNGLYLASRGSGRRIEVYAYKGRNRKDLGIPVFGYGLGLHGLTLADEYLREKAEENDVPEERLRYLKLGLRKRKETKAGLKVGIVWEDGKPSEITLKLSTTEPRIRIQGLYGELMGKSRGELTRTDDWYIVVHAEDFANALSRVMSAFG
;
A
#
# COMPACT_ATOMS: atom_id res chain seq x y z
N MET A 1 -9.37 5.84 17.39
CA MET A 1 -8.11 6.58 17.63
C MET A 1 -7.51 7.01 16.29
N GLU A 2 -6.65 8.02 16.29
CA GLU A 2 -5.87 8.43 15.10
C GLU A 2 -4.39 8.50 15.47
N VAL A 3 -3.52 8.13 14.53
CA VAL A 3 -2.07 8.20 14.71
C VAL A 3 -1.40 8.74 13.44
N GLU A 4 -0.42 9.61 13.60
CA GLU A 4 0.41 10.07 12.49
C GLU A 4 1.40 8.97 12.08
N LEU A 5 1.46 8.69 10.78
CA LEU A 5 2.31 7.66 10.21
C LEU A 5 3.73 8.19 10.03
N GLU A 6 4.71 7.32 10.30
CA GLU A 6 6.10 7.56 9.93
C GLU A 6 6.24 7.53 8.40
N ARG A 7 5.61 6.52 7.77
CA ARG A 7 5.61 6.33 6.32
C ARG A 7 4.33 5.65 5.84
N MET A 8 3.94 5.96 4.62
CA MET A 8 2.80 5.38 3.92
C MET A 8 3.16 5.19 2.45
N GLN A 9 2.91 4.00 1.91
CA GLN A 9 3.15 3.68 0.50
C GLN A 9 2.04 2.78 -0.03
N VAL A 10 1.41 3.17 -1.15
CA VAL A 10 0.45 2.32 -1.87
C VAL A 10 0.88 2.15 -3.32
N PHE A 11 1.15 0.90 -3.68
CA PHE A 11 1.73 0.50 -4.94
C PHE A 11 0.63 0.10 -5.93
N PHE A 12 -0.19 1.06 -6.36
CA PHE A 12 -1.15 0.86 -7.47
C PHE A 12 -0.54 0.23 -8.73
N PRO A 13 0.74 0.43 -9.07
CA PRO A 13 1.33 -0.24 -10.22
C PRO A 13 1.39 -1.78 -10.10
N ALA A 14 1.29 -2.31 -8.88
CA ALA A 14 1.18 -3.75 -8.63
C ALA A 14 -0.21 -4.32 -8.99
N SER A 15 -1.16 -3.48 -9.40
CA SER A 15 -2.48 -3.86 -9.90
C SER A 15 -2.50 -3.91 -11.43
N LEU A 16 -2.71 -5.10 -11.98
CA LEU A 16 -2.97 -5.26 -13.40
C LEU A 16 -4.35 -4.73 -13.77
N GLU A 17 -5.30 -4.74 -12.84
CA GLU A 17 -6.63 -4.21 -13.07
C GLU A 17 -6.57 -2.72 -13.45
N ILE A 18 -5.85 -1.89 -12.69
CA ILE A 18 -5.72 -0.46 -12.99
C ILE A 18 -4.95 -0.24 -14.29
N GLN A 19 -3.92 -1.05 -14.56
CA GLN A 19 -3.20 -0.98 -15.84
C GLN A 19 -4.13 -1.26 -17.02
N GLU A 20 -4.98 -2.30 -16.91
CA GLU A 20 -5.94 -2.66 -17.95
C GLU A 20 -6.99 -1.56 -18.16
N GLU A 21 -7.49 -0.95 -17.08
CA GLU A 21 -8.43 0.17 -17.15
C GLU A 21 -7.85 1.35 -17.95
N LEU A 22 -6.59 1.72 -17.67
CA LEU A 22 -5.90 2.79 -18.38
C LEU A 22 -5.64 2.43 -19.85
N LEU A 23 -5.22 1.19 -20.13
CA LEU A 23 -5.02 0.71 -21.51
C LEU A 23 -6.32 0.77 -22.32
N LYS A 24 -7.45 0.31 -21.74
CA LYS A 24 -8.78 0.38 -22.36
C LYS A 24 -9.22 1.82 -22.65
N ALA A 25 -8.81 2.77 -21.81
CA ALA A 25 -9.10 4.19 -22.00
C ALA A 25 -8.24 4.86 -23.08
N GLY A 26 -7.16 4.20 -23.53
CA GLY A 26 -6.27 4.68 -24.59
C GLY A 26 -4.88 5.10 -24.13
N PHE A 27 -4.60 5.06 -22.82
CA PHE A 27 -3.28 5.38 -22.30
C PHE A 27 -2.25 4.33 -22.71
N LYS A 28 -1.01 4.76 -22.96
CA LYS A 28 0.12 3.87 -23.21
C LYS A 28 0.85 3.54 -21.90
N VAL A 29 0.34 2.54 -21.18
CA VAL A 29 0.83 2.12 -19.85
C VAL A 29 1.68 0.85 -19.91
N PRO A 30 2.77 0.75 -19.13
CA PRO A 30 3.42 1.84 -18.40
C PRO A 30 4.35 2.67 -19.30
N TYR A 31 4.74 2.14 -20.46
CA TYR A 31 5.70 2.74 -21.37
C TYR A 31 5.47 2.25 -22.79
N ASP A 32 5.39 3.18 -23.73
CA ASP A 32 5.39 2.91 -25.16
C ASP A 32 6.82 2.99 -25.72
N LYS A 33 7.37 1.86 -26.15
CA LYS A 33 8.66 1.76 -26.82
C LYS A 33 8.68 2.38 -28.22
N GLU A 34 7.54 2.50 -28.90
CA GLU A 34 7.47 3.03 -30.27
C GLU A 34 7.49 4.56 -30.24
N THR A 35 6.68 5.16 -29.36
CA THR A 35 6.57 6.62 -29.24
C THR A 35 7.47 7.21 -28.16
N GLY A 36 8.04 6.38 -27.28
CA GLY A 36 8.82 6.82 -26.11
C GLY A 36 7.98 7.39 -24.96
N ARG A 37 6.63 7.35 -25.06
CA ARG A 37 5.72 7.91 -24.05
C ARG A 37 5.73 7.09 -22.76
N LYS A 38 5.87 7.76 -21.62
CA LYS A 38 5.89 7.13 -20.28
C LYS A 38 4.64 7.49 -19.50
N THR A 39 3.85 6.46 -19.19
CA THR A 39 2.63 6.56 -18.39
C THR A 39 2.64 5.52 -17.28
N PRO A 40 3.63 5.56 -16.35
CA PRO A 40 3.61 4.64 -15.23
C PRO A 40 2.36 4.90 -14.37
N VAL A 41 1.77 3.83 -13.86
CA VAL A 41 0.81 3.97 -12.75
C VAL A 41 1.59 4.55 -11.55
N PRO A 42 1.02 5.46 -10.76
CA PRO A 42 1.76 6.09 -9.66
C PRO A 42 1.76 5.26 -8.38
N VAL A 43 2.85 5.28 -7.63
CA VAL A 43 2.88 4.90 -6.22
C VAL A 43 2.54 6.13 -5.40
N VAL A 44 1.55 6.04 -4.51
CA VAL A 44 1.24 7.12 -3.56
C VAL A 44 2.13 6.97 -2.34
N VAL A 45 2.93 7.99 -2.03
CA VAL A 45 3.92 7.96 -0.94
C VAL A 45 3.74 9.17 -0.04
N SER A 46 3.77 8.95 1.27
CA SER A 46 3.90 9.99 2.28
C SER A 46 4.95 9.58 3.29
N SER A 47 5.80 10.51 3.72
CA SER A 47 6.93 10.25 4.61
C SER A 47 7.16 11.42 5.55
N ARG A 48 7.17 11.16 6.86
CA ARG A 48 7.42 12.18 7.87
C ARG A 48 8.82 12.78 7.78
N GLY A 49 9.80 11.98 7.36
CA GLY A 49 11.15 12.45 7.05
C GLY A 49 11.28 12.90 5.59
N GLU A 50 12.16 13.87 5.36
CA GLU A 50 12.59 14.29 4.02
C GLU A 50 13.04 13.08 3.17
N ARG A 51 12.65 13.07 1.90
CA ARG A 51 13.02 12.03 0.95
C ARG A 51 13.85 12.57 -0.19
N ARG A 52 15.07 12.05 -0.30
CA ARG A 52 15.91 12.23 -1.48
C ARG A 52 15.65 11.12 -2.49
N LEU A 53 15.01 11.48 -3.61
CA LEU A 53 14.68 10.58 -4.72
C LEU A 53 15.50 10.94 -5.95
N ARG A 54 15.72 9.97 -6.85
CA ARG A 54 16.21 10.33 -8.19
C ARG A 54 15.12 11.10 -8.91
N GLY A 55 15.47 12.17 -9.62
CA GLY A 55 14.49 13.05 -10.27
C GLY A 55 13.56 12.28 -11.22
N ASN A 56 14.09 11.30 -11.94
CA ASN A 56 13.31 10.45 -12.85
C ASN A 56 12.36 9.45 -12.15
N ARG A 57 12.34 9.38 -10.81
CA ARG A 57 11.36 8.60 -10.05
C ARG A 57 10.23 9.46 -9.51
N LEU A 58 10.41 10.78 -9.43
CA LEU A 58 9.35 11.66 -8.97
C LEU A 58 8.39 11.92 -10.14
N LEU A 59 7.14 11.50 -9.99
CA LEU A 59 6.09 11.76 -10.98
C LEU A 59 5.42 13.10 -10.69
N LYS A 60 5.08 13.35 -9.43
CA LYS A 60 4.47 14.60 -8.99
C LYS A 60 4.62 14.78 -7.48
N ALA A 61 4.76 16.02 -7.03
CA ALA A 61 4.76 16.40 -5.62
C ALA A 61 4.14 17.81 -5.50
N GLY A 62 3.92 18.28 -4.28
CA GLY A 62 3.78 19.71 -4.02
C GLY A 62 5.10 20.45 -4.23
N ASP A 63 5.51 21.28 -3.28
CA ASP A 63 6.81 21.95 -3.36
C ASP A 63 7.97 20.99 -3.07
N PHE A 64 9.03 21.04 -3.89
CA PHE A 64 10.25 20.25 -3.71
C PHE A 64 11.46 20.96 -4.31
N GLU A 65 12.65 20.66 -3.79
CA GLU A 65 13.91 21.15 -4.35
C GLU A 65 14.49 20.13 -5.33
N SER A 66 15.17 20.58 -6.39
CA SER A 66 15.86 19.68 -7.31
C SER A 66 17.20 20.21 -7.77
N ASP A 67 18.21 19.33 -7.77
CA ASP A 67 19.53 19.57 -8.35
C ASP A 67 19.64 19.06 -9.80
N GLY A 68 18.51 18.70 -10.42
CA GLY A 68 18.41 18.09 -11.75
C GLY A 68 18.65 16.57 -11.78
N LYS A 69 19.35 15.99 -10.80
CA LYS A 69 19.59 14.55 -10.67
C LYS A 69 18.72 13.92 -9.59
N PHE A 70 18.51 14.65 -8.51
CA PHE A 70 17.73 14.29 -7.35
C PHE A 70 16.62 15.32 -7.12
N ALA A 71 15.51 14.83 -6.61
CA ALA A 71 14.46 15.63 -6.02
C ALA A 71 14.49 15.41 -4.50
N LEU A 72 14.45 16.51 -3.76
CA LEU A 72 14.35 16.53 -2.32
C LEU A 72 12.91 16.90 -1.97
N VAL A 73 12.13 15.87 -1.65
CA VAL A 73 10.74 16.04 -1.23
C VAL A 73 10.75 16.30 0.28
N PRO A 74 10.15 17.41 0.75
CA PRO A 74 10.13 17.74 2.17
C PRO A 74 9.34 16.71 2.99
N SER A 75 9.34 16.90 4.31
CA SER A 75 8.48 16.10 5.20
C SER A 75 7.02 16.23 4.81
N GLU A 76 6.32 15.10 4.79
CA GLU A 76 4.91 14.98 4.47
C GLU A 76 4.16 14.28 5.59
N ARG A 77 2.84 14.42 5.58
CA ARG A 77 1.97 13.94 6.65
C ARG A 77 0.92 12.98 6.15
N ALA A 78 0.78 11.86 6.85
CA ALA A 78 -0.31 10.92 6.69
C ALA A 78 -0.78 10.45 8.06
N ILE A 79 -2.06 10.12 8.16
CA ILE A 79 -2.66 9.60 9.39
C ILE A 79 -3.25 8.21 9.16
N LEU A 80 -3.38 7.45 10.23
CA LEU A 80 -4.12 6.20 10.28
C LEU A 80 -5.19 6.30 11.35
N GLY A 81 -6.45 6.36 10.92
CA GLY A 81 -7.59 6.13 11.81
C GLY A 81 -7.73 4.64 12.13
N VAL A 82 -7.96 4.31 13.39
CA VAL A 82 -8.29 2.96 13.85
C VAL A 82 -9.61 3.02 14.61
N GLU A 83 -10.64 2.39 14.05
CA GLU A 83 -12.00 2.42 14.57
C GLU A 83 -12.50 0.99 14.83
N PRO A 84 -12.93 0.65 16.06
CA PRO A 84 -13.59 -0.61 16.33
C PRO A 84 -15.05 -0.55 15.90
N THR A 85 -15.59 -1.71 15.56
CA THR A 85 -16.99 -1.88 15.21
C THR A 85 -17.68 -2.76 16.25
N GLU A 86 -18.98 -2.58 16.43
CA GLU A 86 -19.81 -3.42 17.32
C GLU A 86 -19.75 -4.91 16.98
N ARG A 87 -19.31 -5.27 15.76
CA ARG A 87 -19.21 -6.64 15.26
C ARG A 87 -17.83 -7.28 15.48
N GLY A 88 -16.94 -6.66 16.27
CA GLY A 88 -15.61 -7.21 16.58
C GLY A 88 -14.59 -7.08 15.44
N PHE A 89 -14.76 -6.10 14.56
CA PHE A 89 -13.78 -5.73 13.53
C PHE A 89 -13.12 -4.40 13.84
N LEU A 90 -11.90 -4.21 13.34
CA LEU A 90 -11.23 -2.93 13.23
C LEU A 90 -11.25 -2.45 11.79
N ILE A 91 -11.59 -1.17 11.60
CA ILE A 91 -11.44 -0.45 10.34
C ILE A 91 -10.22 0.45 10.46
N LEU A 92 -9.20 0.17 9.66
CA LEU A 92 -7.99 0.95 9.52
C LEU A 92 -8.15 1.91 8.34
N ARG A 93 -8.14 3.22 8.57
CA ARG A 93 -8.33 4.26 7.55
C ARG A 93 -7.06 5.10 7.35
N PRO A 94 -6.15 4.67 6.47
CA PRO A 94 -5.01 5.49 6.09
C PRO A 94 -5.47 6.69 5.28
N LYS A 95 -4.93 7.87 5.56
CA LYS A 95 -5.25 9.11 4.83
C LYS A 95 -3.95 9.89 4.55
N PRO A 96 -3.55 10.03 3.28
CA PRO A 96 -2.43 10.89 2.92
C PRO A 96 -2.91 12.35 2.92
N LEU A 97 -2.40 13.18 3.83
CA LEU A 97 -2.73 14.61 3.89
C LEU A 97 -1.80 15.40 2.98
N GLU A 98 -0.51 15.11 3.07
CA GLU A 98 0.54 15.55 2.16
C GLU A 98 1.24 14.29 1.64
N TYR A 99 1.54 14.27 0.36
CA TYR A 99 2.08 13.10 -0.32
C TYR A 99 2.67 13.50 -1.67
N HIS A 100 3.43 12.59 -2.26
CA HIS A 100 3.91 12.67 -3.62
C HIS A 100 3.64 11.35 -4.35
N LEU A 101 3.86 11.39 -5.65
CA LEU A 101 3.72 10.28 -6.56
C LEU A 101 5.09 9.85 -7.05
N GLU A 102 5.42 8.57 -6.83
CA GLU A 102 6.66 7.97 -7.33
C GLU A 102 6.37 7.00 -8.49
N GLU A 103 7.31 6.90 -9.44
CA GLU A 103 7.42 5.79 -10.36
C GLU A 103 8.11 4.62 -9.66
N MET A 104 7.44 3.47 -9.58
CA MET A 104 8.16 2.22 -9.37
C MET A 104 8.75 1.76 -10.70
N GLY A 105 10.07 1.55 -10.76
CA GLY A 105 10.75 1.06 -11.97
C GLY A 105 10.37 -0.38 -12.35
N PHE A 106 9.15 -0.59 -12.88
CA PHE A 106 8.56 -1.87 -13.28
C PHE A 106 9.38 -2.67 -14.29
N VAL A 107 10.40 -2.07 -14.87
CA VAL A 107 11.35 -2.74 -15.76
C VAL A 107 12.18 -3.83 -15.05
N SER A 108 12.23 -3.84 -13.71
CA SER A 108 13.12 -4.72 -12.94
C SER A 108 12.44 -5.81 -12.10
N VAL A 109 11.18 -5.64 -11.66
CA VAL A 109 10.49 -6.63 -10.80
C VAL A 109 9.05 -6.85 -11.28
N PRO A 110 8.73 -7.98 -11.92
CA PRO A 110 7.41 -8.20 -12.51
C PRO A 110 6.26 -8.26 -11.47
N PRO A 111 5.05 -7.75 -11.81
CA PRO A 111 3.85 -7.74 -10.95
C PRO A 111 3.57 -9.04 -10.18
N ARG A 112 3.91 -10.20 -10.77
CA ARG A 112 3.77 -11.54 -10.16
C ARG A 112 4.51 -11.72 -8.83
N ILE A 113 5.60 -10.98 -8.60
CA ILE A 113 6.47 -11.12 -7.42
C ILE A 113 5.87 -10.36 -6.22
N TRP A 114 5.15 -9.26 -6.47
CA TRP A 114 4.66 -8.37 -5.44
C TRP A 114 3.53 -9.05 -4.63
N GLY A 115 3.80 -9.42 -3.40
CA GLY A 115 2.75 -9.83 -2.45
C GLY A 115 2.10 -8.60 -1.82
N THR A 116 2.93 -7.77 -1.20
CA THR A 116 2.55 -6.52 -0.55
C THR A 116 2.35 -5.41 -1.57
N TRP A 117 1.24 -4.68 -1.46
CA TRP A 117 0.90 -3.57 -2.35
C TRP A 117 0.34 -2.35 -1.61
N ALA A 118 0.22 -2.39 -0.28
CA ALA A 118 0.15 -1.21 0.57
C ALA A 118 0.95 -1.45 1.86
N SER A 119 1.63 -0.41 2.35
CA SER A 119 2.48 -0.45 3.54
C SER A 119 2.31 0.83 4.35
N PHE A 120 2.12 0.68 5.65
CA PHE A 120 2.01 1.77 6.61
C PHE A 120 2.96 1.50 7.78
N SER A 121 3.70 2.52 8.19
CA SER A 121 4.60 2.48 9.34
C SER A 121 4.09 3.46 10.39
N ILE A 122 3.83 2.96 11.60
CA ILE A 122 3.49 3.77 12.76
C ILE A 122 4.75 3.91 13.61
N PRO A 123 5.09 5.12 14.13
CA PRO A 123 6.21 5.27 15.05
C PRO A 123 6.05 4.36 16.28
N PHE A 124 7.11 3.67 16.71
CA PHE A 124 7.00 2.74 17.84
C PHE A 124 6.65 3.44 19.17
N SER A 125 6.88 4.74 19.28
CA SER A 125 6.42 5.54 20.43
C SER A 125 4.91 5.47 20.68
N PHE A 126 4.11 5.09 19.68
CA PHE A 126 2.66 4.89 19.79
C PHE A 126 2.26 3.47 20.22
N TYR A 127 3.23 2.57 20.44
CA TYR A 127 2.94 1.17 20.78
C TYR A 127 2.06 1.04 22.03
N GLU A 128 2.43 1.68 23.15
CA GLU A 128 1.66 1.56 24.40
C GLU A 128 0.23 2.05 24.22
N GLN A 129 0.04 3.22 23.60
CA GLN A 129 -1.30 3.76 23.33
C GLN A 129 -2.14 2.84 22.44
N LEU A 130 -1.52 2.26 21.40
CA LEU A 130 -2.21 1.30 20.53
C LEU A 130 -2.50 -0.01 21.26
N ASN A 131 -1.58 -0.49 22.09
CA ASN A 131 -1.72 -1.71 22.87
C ASN A 131 -2.83 -1.59 23.92
N ASP A 132 -2.92 -0.46 24.61
CA ASP A 132 -3.97 -0.14 25.58
C ASP A 132 -5.33 -0.02 24.90
N PHE A 133 -5.39 0.66 23.75
CA PHE A 133 -6.61 0.75 22.94
C PHE A 133 -7.10 -0.62 22.47
N LEU A 134 -6.20 -1.58 22.28
CA LEU A 134 -6.53 -2.92 21.81
C LEU A 134 -6.74 -3.94 22.93
N ASP A 135 -6.55 -3.55 24.20
CA ASP A 135 -6.48 -4.51 25.31
C ASP A 135 -7.80 -5.27 25.51
N GLU A 136 -8.93 -4.58 25.33
CA GLU A 136 -10.27 -5.18 25.42
C GLU A 136 -10.56 -6.26 24.36
N PHE A 137 -9.80 -6.27 23.25
CA PHE A 137 -9.96 -7.24 22.17
C PHE A 137 -8.99 -8.42 22.27
N LYS A 138 -8.02 -8.37 23.18
CA LYS A 138 -7.08 -9.48 23.37
C LYS A 138 -7.84 -10.67 23.94
N SER A 139 -7.67 -11.81 23.30
CA SER A 139 -8.01 -13.08 23.91
C SER A 139 -6.74 -13.70 24.47
N GLY A 140 -6.85 -14.40 25.60
CA GLY A 140 -5.72 -15.15 26.17
C GLY A 140 -5.18 -16.26 25.25
N GLU A 141 -5.85 -16.54 24.13
CA GLU A 141 -5.48 -17.56 23.16
C GLU A 141 -4.87 -16.95 21.89
N THR A 142 -3.54 -16.97 21.78
CA THR A 142 -2.84 -16.69 20.51
C THR A 142 -2.81 -17.90 19.57
N ASN A 143 -3.78 -18.82 19.70
CA ASN A 143 -3.77 -20.11 19.02
C ASN A 143 -3.81 -19.92 17.49
N GLY A 144 -2.83 -20.52 16.80
CA GLY A 144 -2.72 -20.45 15.35
C GLY A 144 -2.05 -19.18 14.80
N LEU A 145 -1.53 -18.30 15.65
CA LEU A 145 -0.61 -17.23 15.23
C LEU A 145 0.84 -17.72 15.24
N TYR A 146 1.54 -17.40 14.15
CA TYR A 146 2.93 -17.74 13.93
C TYR A 146 3.71 -16.47 13.60
N LEU A 147 5.02 -16.53 13.78
CA LEU A 147 5.93 -15.42 13.52
C LEU A 147 6.84 -15.72 12.34
N ALA A 148 7.14 -14.69 11.57
CA ALA A 148 8.15 -14.73 10.53
C ALA A 148 8.98 -13.45 10.59
N SER A 149 10.25 -13.57 10.24
CA SER A 149 11.17 -12.44 10.15
C SER A 149 11.58 -12.16 8.71
N ARG A 150 11.96 -10.91 8.44
CA ARG A 150 12.57 -10.47 7.20
C ARG A 150 13.67 -9.44 7.50
N GLY A 151 14.78 -9.54 6.78
CA GLY A 151 15.97 -8.71 7.01
C GLY A 151 17.05 -9.48 7.77
N SER A 152 18.19 -8.83 7.98
CA SER A 152 19.33 -9.37 8.71
C SER A 152 20.20 -8.24 9.27
N GLY A 153 20.97 -8.53 10.31
CA GLY A 153 21.89 -7.57 10.92
C GLY A 153 21.15 -6.44 11.64
N ARG A 154 21.42 -5.20 11.21
CA ARG A 154 20.97 -3.98 11.91
C ARG A 154 19.47 -3.72 11.82
N ARG A 155 18.78 -4.22 10.78
CA ARG A 155 17.34 -4.01 10.59
C ARG A 155 16.60 -5.32 10.37
N ILE A 156 15.72 -5.68 11.30
CA ILE A 156 14.93 -6.91 11.27
C ILE A 156 13.46 -6.54 11.47
N GLU A 157 12.62 -6.95 10.53
CA GLU A 157 11.16 -6.91 10.69
C GLU A 157 10.68 -8.27 11.16
N VAL A 158 9.91 -8.33 12.24
CA VAL A 158 9.13 -9.52 12.60
C VAL A 158 7.66 -9.21 12.53
N TYR A 159 6.91 -10.12 11.93
CA TYR A 159 5.47 -9.98 11.73
C TYR A 159 4.74 -11.28 12.04
N ALA A 160 3.49 -11.14 12.43
CA ALA A 160 2.60 -12.26 12.70
C ALA A 160 1.78 -12.66 11.47
N TYR A 161 1.42 -13.94 11.41
CA TYR A 161 0.50 -14.50 10.44
C TYR A 161 -0.38 -15.60 11.06
N LYS A 162 -1.63 -15.72 10.61
CA LYS A 162 -2.60 -16.69 11.14
C LYS A 162 -2.72 -17.92 10.24
N GLY A 163 -2.41 -19.10 10.78
CA GLY A 163 -2.44 -20.38 10.09
C GLY A 163 -1.13 -20.71 9.34
N ARG A 164 -0.72 -21.99 9.37
CA ARG A 164 0.62 -22.45 8.93
C ARG A 164 1.01 -22.07 7.50
N ASN A 165 0.04 -21.99 6.59
CA ASN A 165 0.28 -21.74 5.16
C ASN A 165 0.01 -20.28 4.74
N ARG A 166 -0.07 -19.33 5.69
CA ARG A 166 -0.41 -17.91 5.41
C ARG A 166 0.73 -16.93 5.68
N LYS A 167 1.98 -17.41 5.73
CA LYS A 167 3.19 -16.58 5.91
C LYS A 167 3.25 -15.39 4.96
N ASP A 168 2.81 -15.56 3.71
CA ASP A 168 2.83 -14.49 2.71
C ASP A 168 1.72 -13.46 2.85
N LEU A 169 0.68 -13.72 3.66
CA LEU A 169 -0.51 -12.88 3.80
C LEU A 169 -0.55 -12.14 5.15
N GLY A 170 -0.24 -12.78 6.27
CA GLY A 170 -0.46 -12.22 7.61
C GLY A 170 -1.80 -12.67 8.21
N ILE A 171 -2.45 -11.79 8.98
CA ILE A 171 -3.81 -12.02 9.50
C ILE A 171 -4.86 -11.81 8.39
N PRO A 172 -6.05 -12.44 8.47
CA PRO A 172 -7.08 -12.30 7.46
C PRO A 172 -7.59 -10.85 7.32
N VAL A 173 -7.77 -10.41 6.07
CA VAL A 173 -8.43 -9.14 5.75
C VAL A 173 -9.81 -9.42 5.16
N PHE A 174 -10.84 -8.78 5.71
CA PHE A 174 -12.24 -9.01 5.36
C PHE A 174 -12.75 -8.02 4.32
N GLY A 175 -12.15 -6.84 4.26
CA GLY A 175 -12.47 -5.81 3.29
C GLY A 175 -11.31 -4.83 3.15
N TYR A 176 -11.21 -4.19 2.00
CA TYR A 176 -10.41 -2.98 1.82
C TYR A 176 -10.95 -2.19 0.64
N GLY A 177 -10.68 -0.90 0.65
CA GLY A 177 -10.85 0.03 -0.46
C GLY A 177 -9.64 0.94 -0.52
N LEU A 178 -8.98 1.06 -1.68
CA LEU A 178 -7.88 2.00 -1.92
C LEU A 178 -8.03 2.52 -3.34
N GLY A 179 -8.01 3.83 -3.54
CA GLY A 179 -8.21 4.43 -4.86
C GLY A 179 -7.42 5.72 -5.09
N LEU A 180 -7.22 6.05 -6.37
CA LEU A 180 -6.58 7.29 -6.79
C LEU A 180 -7.56 8.46 -6.89
N HIS A 181 -8.88 8.20 -6.90
CA HIS A 181 -9.88 9.27 -6.89
C HIS A 181 -9.82 10.05 -5.57
N GLY A 182 -10.04 11.36 -5.65
CA GLY A 182 -9.98 12.26 -4.49
C GLY A 182 -8.56 12.68 -4.09
N LEU A 183 -7.53 12.18 -4.79
CA LEU A 183 -6.15 12.59 -4.60
C LEU A 183 -5.75 13.63 -5.65
N THR A 184 -5.63 14.89 -5.23
CA THR A 184 -5.31 16.04 -6.10
C THR A 184 -4.12 15.78 -7.03
N LEU A 185 -2.96 15.37 -6.51
CA LEU A 185 -1.78 15.10 -7.35
C LEU A 185 -1.99 13.94 -8.33
N ALA A 186 -2.84 12.95 -8.01
CA ALA A 186 -3.12 11.85 -8.92
C ALA A 186 -4.02 12.30 -10.07
N ASP A 187 -5.02 13.12 -9.77
CA ASP A 187 -5.90 13.71 -10.78
C ASP A 187 -5.11 14.61 -11.73
N GLU A 188 -4.25 15.50 -11.21
CA GLU A 188 -3.41 16.36 -12.03
C GLU A 188 -2.42 15.56 -12.90
N TYR A 189 -1.74 14.57 -12.31
CA TYR A 189 -0.84 13.68 -13.04
C TYR A 189 -1.56 12.96 -14.18
N LEU A 190 -2.77 12.44 -13.95
CA LEU A 190 -3.52 11.72 -14.98
C LEU A 190 -4.05 12.64 -16.07
N ARG A 191 -4.33 13.93 -15.78
CA ARG A 191 -4.66 14.93 -16.80
C ARG A 191 -3.47 15.21 -17.72
N GLU A 192 -2.30 15.48 -17.16
CA GLU A 192 -1.06 15.66 -17.93
C GLU A 192 -0.79 14.43 -18.81
N LYS A 193 -0.96 13.22 -18.26
CA LYS A 193 -0.82 11.99 -19.03
C LYS A 193 -1.92 11.78 -20.07
N ALA A 194 -3.12 12.30 -19.86
CA ALA A 194 -4.17 12.20 -20.87
C ALA A 194 -3.80 13.03 -22.10
N GLU A 195 -3.30 14.25 -21.90
CA GLU A 195 -2.79 15.12 -22.97
C GLU A 195 -1.61 14.46 -23.70
N GLU A 196 -0.61 13.96 -22.98
CA GLU A 196 0.55 13.28 -23.59
C GLU A 196 0.16 12.04 -24.43
N ASN A 197 -0.96 11.39 -24.09
CA ASN A 197 -1.43 10.18 -24.75
C ASN A 197 -2.56 10.43 -25.76
N ASP A 198 -2.92 11.69 -26.03
CA ASP A 198 -4.05 12.06 -26.89
C ASP A 198 -5.39 11.43 -26.43
N VAL A 199 -5.55 11.24 -25.10
CA VAL A 199 -6.76 10.72 -24.48
C VAL A 199 -7.66 11.89 -24.09
N PRO A 200 -8.94 11.93 -24.54
CA PRO A 200 -9.86 13.00 -24.16
C PRO A 200 -10.04 13.08 -22.64
N GLU A 201 -9.90 14.26 -22.06
CA GLU A 201 -9.98 14.49 -20.60
C GLU A 201 -11.31 13.98 -20.01
N GLU A 202 -12.40 14.05 -20.77
CA GLU A 202 -13.72 13.54 -20.38
C GLU A 202 -13.68 12.06 -19.98
N ARG A 203 -12.78 11.25 -20.58
CA ARG A 203 -12.62 9.83 -20.25
C ARG A 203 -12.12 9.62 -18.82
N LEU A 204 -11.32 10.53 -18.28
CA LEU A 204 -10.82 10.46 -16.90
C LEU A 204 -11.97 10.36 -15.90
N ARG A 205 -13.08 11.03 -16.19
CA ARG A 205 -14.28 11.05 -15.35
C ARG A 205 -14.98 9.70 -15.28
N TYR A 206 -14.64 8.71 -16.10
CA TYR A 206 -15.27 7.40 -16.08
C TYR A 206 -14.34 6.28 -15.61
N LEU A 207 -13.05 6.57 -15.43
CA LEU A 207 -12.07 5.56 -15.04
C LEU A 207 -12.33 5.03 -13.63
N LYS A 208 -12.19 3.72 -13.48
CA LYS A 208 -12.20 3.04 -12.18
C LYS A 208 -10.78 2.90 -11.67
N LEU A 209 -10.29 3.92 -10.98
CA LEU A 209 -8.91 4.01 -10.50
C LEU A 209 -8.75 3.58 -9.04
N GLY A 210 -9.62 2.68 -8.58
CA GLY A 210 -9.55 2.13 -7.24
C GLY A 210 -9.88 0.65 -7.20
N LEU A 211 -9.55 0.05 -6.06
CA LEU A 211 -9.62 -1.38 -5.83
C LEU A 211 -10.40 -1.66 -4.55
N ARG A 212 -11.41 -2.51 -4.66
CA ARG A 212 -12.11 -3.09 -3.50
C ARG A 212 -11.88 -4.59 -3.41
N LYS A 213 -11.86 -5.12 -2.20
CA LYS A 213 -11.66 -6.56 -1.99
C LYS A 213 -12.80 -7.38 -2.61
N ARG A 214 -12.51 -8.31 -3.53
CA ARG A 214 -13.45 -9.37 -3.93
C ARG A 214 -13.46 -10.51 -2.91
N LYS A 215 -14.53 -11.29 -2.91
CA LYS A 215 -14.64 -12.48 -2.04
C LYS A 215 -13.52 -13.48 -2.32
N GLU A 216 -13.17 -13.66 -3.58
CA GLU A 216 -12.17 -14.62 -4.08
C GLU A 216 -10.74 -14.14 -3.83
N THR A 217 -10.53 -12.83 -3.64
CA THR A 217 -9.19 -12.29 -3.41
C THR A 217 -8.67 -12.71 -2.03
N LYS A 218 -7.63 -13.56 -2.03
CA LYS A 218 -6.90 -13.93 -0.83
C LYS A 218 -6.03 -12.75 -0.41
N ALA A 219 -6.48 -12.05 0.62
CA ALA A 219 -5.83 -10.89 1.19
C ALA A 219 -5.49 -11.11 2.66
N GLY A 220 -4.41 -10.48 3.11
CA GLY A 220 -4.03 -10.47 4.51
C GLY A 220 -3.21 -9.24 4.87
N LEU A 221 -3.14 -8.97 6.16
CA LEU A 221 -2.40 -7.88 6.74
C LEU A 221 -1.27 -8.45 7.59
N LYS A 222 -0.02 -8.14 7.26
CA LYS A 222 1.10 -8.44 8.15
C LYS A 222 1.19 -7.30 9.17
N VAL A 223 0.95 -7.63 10.43
CA VAL A 223 1.18 -6.75 11.57
C VAL A 223 2.55 -7.12 12.11
N GLY A 224 3.47 -6.16 12.15
CA GLY A 224 4.85 -6.38 12.52
C GLY A 224 5.49 -5.23 13.29
N ILE A 225 6.69 -5.48 13.78
CA ILE A 225 7.56 -4.51 14.44
C ILE A 225 8.92 -4.60 13.76
N VAL A 226 9.52 -3.45 13.49
CA VAL A 226 10.87 -3.34 12.97
C VAL A 226 11.81 -3.00 14.10
N TRP A 227 12.82 -3.85 14.31
CA TRP A 227 13.99 -3.51 15.10
C TRP A 227 15.07 -2.90 14.23
N GLU A 228 15.62 -1.80 14.71
CA GLU A 228 16.78 -1.14 14.15
C GLU A 228 17.80 -0.96 15.27
N ASP A 229 19.03 -1.43 15.04
CA ASP A 229 20.14 -1.36 16.00
C ASP A 229 19.76 -1.86 17.42
N GLY A 230 19.01 -2.96 17.46
CA GLY A 230 18.61 -3.62 18.71
C GLY A 230 17.44 -2.97 19.45
N LYS A 231 16.79 -1.94 18.87
CA LYS A 231 15.63 -1.28 19.48
C LYS A 231 14.42 -1.28 18.54
N PRO A 232 13.19 -1.40 19.07
CA PRO A 232 12.00 -1.28 18.25
C PRO A 232 11.88 0.16 17.73
N SER A 233 11.66 0.29 16.42
CA SER A 233 11.66 1.57 15.71
C SER A 233 10.27 1.93 15.20
N GLU A 234 9.56 0.96 14.60
CA GLU A 234 8.28 1.17 13.94
C GLU A 234 7.39 -0.07 14.06
N ILE A 235 6.07 0.15 14.12
CA ILE A 235 5.05 -0.89 13.89
C ILE A 235 4.69 -0.86 12.40
N THR A 236 4.75 -1.99 11.71
CA THR A 236 4.47 -2.10 10.27
C THR A 236 3.15 -2.81 10.00
N LEU A 237 2.37 -2.24 9.09
CA LEU A 237 1.13 -2.81 8.58
C LEU A 237 1.25 -2.98 7.06
N LYS A 238 1.27 -4.22 6.58
CA LYS A 238 1.51 -4.52 5.15
C LYS A 238 0.39 -5.35 4.55
N LEU A 239 -0.44 -4.70 3.73
CA LEU A 239 -1.53 -5.35 3.00
C LEU A 239 -0.95 -6.14 1.83
N SER A 240 -1.27 -7.43 1.78
CA SER A 240 -0.78 -8.36 0.78
C SER A 240 -1.91 -9.14 0.14
N THR A 241 -1.77 -9.47 -1.15
CA THR A 241 -2.65 -10.45 -1.83
C THR A 241 -1.81 -11.52 -2.53
N THR A 242 -2.37 -12.73 -2.65
CA THR A 242 -1.70 -13.87 -3.30
C THR A 242 -2.47 -14.47 -4.46
N GLU A 243 -3.80 -14.44 -4.41
CA GLU A 243 -4.71 -15.08 -5.37
C GLU A 243 -6.03 -14.29 -5.49
N PRO A 244 -6.81 -14.45 -6.57
CA PRO A 244 -6.50 -15.25 -7.77
C PRO A 244 -5.40 -14.59 -8.62
N ARG A 245 -4.88 -15.33 -9.61
CA ARG A 245 -4.08 -14.72 -10.68
C ARG A 245 -5.00 -14.26 -11.80
N ILE A 246 -4.71 -13.09 -12.36
CA ILE A 246 -5.44 -12.52 -13.50
C ILE A 246 -4.49 -12.31 -14.67
N ARG A 247 -5.06 -12.24 -15.87
CA ARG A 247 -4.37 -11.93 -17.12
C ARG A 247 -5.01 -10.72 -17.76
N ILE A 248 -4.19 -9.85 -18.34
CA ILE A 248 -4.63 -8.69 -19.10
C ILE A 248 -3.84 -8.64 -20.41
N GLN A 249 -4.40 -7.99 -21.43
CA GLN A 249 -3.67 -7.64 -22.64
C GLN A 249 -2.90 -6.34 -22.39
N GLY A 250 -1.57 -6.41 -22.32
CA GLY A 250 -0.70 -5.24 -22.27
C GLY A 250 -0.35 -4.72 -23.67
N LEU A 251 0.43 -3.63 -23.73
CA LEU A 251 0.91 -3.04 -24.99
C LEU A 251 1.71 -4.03 -25.86
N TYR A 252 2.48 -4.92 -25.23
CA TYR A 252 3.42 -5.84 -25.90
C TYR A 252 3.13 -7.31 -25.63
N GLY A 253 1.87 -7.64 -25.35
CA GLY A 253 1.43 -9.02 -25.10
C GLY A 253 0.75 -9.19 -23.75
N GLU A 254 0.45 -10.45 -23.43
CA GLU A 254 -0.25 -10.80 -22.20
C GLU A 254 0.62 -10.58 -20.95
N LEU A 255 0.01 -10.00 -19.93
CA LEU A 255 0.60 -9.86 -18.60
C LEU A 255 -0.18 -10.70 -17.61
N MET A 256 0.51 -11.37 -16.69
CA MET A 256 -0.09 -12.19 -15.64
C MET A 256 0.41 -11.77 -14.26
N GLY A 257 -0.50 -11.63 -13.32
CA GLY A 257 -0.21 -11.10 -11.99
C GLY A 257 -1.24 -11.53 -10.95
N LYS A 258 -0.98 -11.18 -9.68
CA LYS A 258 -1.91 -11.43 -8.57
C LYS A 258 -2.98 -10.34 -8.58
N SER A 259 -4.23 -10.75 -8.47
CA SER A 259 -5.34 -9.80 -8.37
C SER A 259 -5.23 -8.98 -7.08
N ARG A 260 -5.56 -7.70 -7.19
CA ARG A 260 -5.68 -6.76 -6.09
C ARG A 260 -7.14 -6.44 -5.75
N GLY A 261 -8.10 -7.04 -6.44
CA GLY A 261 -9.52 -6.89 -6.13
C GLY A 261 -10.36 -6.58 -7.36
N GLU A 262 -11.46 -5.86 -7.16
CA GLU A 262 -12.29 -5.32 -8.23
C GLU A 262 -12.01 -3.85 -8.50
N LEU A 263 -11.98 -3.51 -9.79
CA LEU A 263 -12.01 -2.12 -10.22
C LEU A 263 -13.28 -1.45 -9.74
N THR A 264 -13.10 -0.35 -9.06
CA THR A 264 -14.18 0.52 -8.61
C THR A 264 -13.78 1.98 -8.76
N ARG A 265 -14.79 2.85 -8.79
CA ARG A 265 -14.60 4.29 -8.60
C ARG A 265 -14.78 4.56 -7.12
N THR A 266 -13.69 4.83 -6.40
CA THR A 266 -13.71 5.05 -4.95
C THR A 266 -12.61 6.03 -4.57
N ASP A 267 -12.96 6.98 -3.71
CA ASP A 267 -12.07 7.82 -2.91
C ASP A 267 -11.88 7.28 -1.48
N ASP A 268 -12.62 6.23 -1.10
CA ASP A 268 -12.43 5.54 0.17
C ASP A 268 -11.05 4.89 0.31
N TRP A 269 -10.45 5.07 1.49
CA TRP A 269 -9.23 4.38 1.94
C TRP A 269 -9.49 3.65 3.26
N TYR A 270 -9.58 2.33 3.22
CA TYR A 270 -9.80 1.51 4.41
C TYR A 270 -9.30 0.07 4.27
N ILE A 271 -9.04 -0.58 5.41
CA ILE A 271 -8.74 -2.02 5.55
C ILE A 271 -9.53 -2.54 6.76
N VAL A 272 -10.19 -3.69 6.61
CA VAL A 272 -10.99 -4.33 7.67
C VAL A 272 -10.36 -5.64 8.09
N VAL A 273 -10.10 -5.79 9.39
CA VAL A 273 -9.57 -7.00 10.03
C VAL A 273 -10.38 -7.32 11.29
N HIS A 274 -10.32 -8.55 11.79
CA HIS A 274 -10.85 -8.82 13.14
C HIS A 274 -10.00 -8.10 14.19
N ALA A 275 -10.67 -7.52 15.17
CA ALA A 275 -10.00 -6.78 16.25
C ALA A 275 -9.08 -7.70 17.06
N GLU A 276 -9.59 -8.86 17.44
CA GLU A 276 -8.86 -9.91 18.16
C GLU A 276 -7.61 -10.37 17.38
N ASP A 277 -7.74 -10.63 16.08
CA ASP A 277 -6.60 -11.06 15.25
C ASP A 277 -5.51 -9.99 15.19
N PHE A 278 -5.89 -8.72 15.11
CA PHE A 278 -4.95 -7.60 15.10
C PHE A 278 -4.25 -7.43 16.45
N ALA A 279 -5.02 -7.41 17.54
CA ALA A 279 -4.52 -7.26 18.91
C ALA A 279 -3.56 -8.40 19.28
N ASN A 280 -3.97 -9.64 19.03
CA ASN A 280 -3.16 -10.83 19.31
C ASN A 280 -1.92 -10.90 18.41
N ALA A 281 -2.02 -10.48 17.14
CA ALA A 281 -0.86 -10.39 16.25
C ALA A 281 0.17 -9.38 16.75
N LEU A 282 -0.26 -8.17 17.15
CA LEU A 282 0.63 -7.14 17.70
C LEU A 282 1.31 -7.62 18.98
N SER A 283 0.55 -8.16 19.93
CA SER A 283 1.08 -8.70 21.19
C SER A 283 2.05 -9.85 20.93
N ARG A 284 1.72 -10.77 20.02
CA ARG A 284 2.58 -11.91 19.67
C ARG A 284 3.91 -11.46 19.08
N VAL A 285 3.92 -10.45 18.22
CA VAL A 285 5.17 -9.90 17.67
C VAL A 285 6.01 -9.26 18.76
N MET A 286 5.41 -8.50 19.68
CA MET A 286 6.14 -7.90 20.79
C MET A 286 6.80 -8.97 21.69
N SER A 287 6.07 -10.05 22.00
CA SER A 287 6.56 -11.14 22.86
C SER A 287 7.77 -11.90 22.33
N ALA A 288 8.09 -11.77 21.04
CA ALA A 288 9.25 -12.44 20.46
C ALA A 288 10.60 -11.83 20.87
N PHE A 289 10.58 -10.72 21.60
CA PHE A 289 11.76 -9.91 21.89
C PHE A 289 12.02 -9.72 23.38
N GLY A 290 11.27 -10.43 24.24
CA GLY A 290 11.33 -10.34 25.70
C GLY A 290 10.24 -9.43 26.25
#